data_AF-A0A1Y5PYY0-F1
#
_entry.id   AF-A0A1Y5PYY0-F1
#
_cell.length_a   1.000
_cell.length_b   1.000
_cell.length_c   1.000
_cell.angle_alpha   90.00
_cell.angle_beta   90.00
_cell.angle_gamma   90.00
#
_symmetry.space_group_name_H-M   'P 1'
#
loop_
_entity.id
_entity.type
_entity.pdbx_description
1 polymer ?
#
loop_
_entity_poly.entity_id
_entity_poly.type
_entity_poly.pdbx_seq_one_letter_code
_entity_poly.pdbx_strand_id
1 'polypeptide(L)'
;MARLAATGRAYLPSGTYKLSKPLVIPPGVLEGGRVTLDFRDADPANFPDRICVLVKGAPKTRLPDLSGNLTIGADLFRFKAPHGLSAGDAFQLSGTVDFAGNGYRHYYRKGEIFRVEHVVDATTVRVAAGCRDTYRAAEVEVWKRAGDRFTQACTSLTILGRDDIKLSLRLAALDRTVIDNVRVERGKHSALSFTDCFGIRGENIVARQFSDAHEGYGILVGNSQDVRLRGDVYGYFNGIAVGGGLTKGGKIGMNRDIHFEGTGASDPVGGLSGANFHGNTEYSSYRGTFRNGVTLAGNKNEAHGEFIGGSGRSVIRFGEMHGHEFRVSGVARTNGADLKIQHGAIHQPDYGMHARYGGRTVLDLQLHVAQATRIIWWRPQKLSRADAVLELRLDIVEAHPTTRFMALRRQGSKGRAFPSVELRQFVLRDDRVPIRWWVDSDTRLGGPAAANALSAKRAIISRAQAYK
;
A
#
# COMPACT_ATOMS: atom_id res chain seq x y z
N MET A 1 32.23 -8.92 -4.37
CA MET A 1 31.24 -8.80 -5.46
C MET A 1 31.62 -9.61 -6.70
N ALA A 2 32.83 -9.49 -7.25
CA ALA A 2 33.26 -10.34 -8.37
C ALA A 2 33.04 -11.85 -8.12
N ARG A 3 33.39 -12.34 -6.92
CA ARG A 3 33.10 -13.72 -6.51
C ARG A 3 31.60 -14.06 -6.49
N LEU A 4 30.74 -13.14 -6.05
CA LEU A 4 29.28 -13.33 -6.05
C LEU A 4 28.76 -13.43 -7.49
N ALA A 5 29.22 -12.56 -8.39
CA ALA A 5 28.87 -12.62 -9.81
C ALA A 5 29.31 -13.94 -10.46
N ALA A 6 30.51 -14.42 -10.12
CA ALA A 6 31.09 -15.61 -10.73
C ALA A 6 30.49 -16.92 -10.19
N THR A 7 30.10 -16.96 -8.91
CA THR A 7 29.73 -18.22 -8.23
C THR A 7 28.31 -18.26 -7.69
N GLY A 8 27.58 -17.14 -7.75
CA GLY A 8 26.28 -16.99 -7.10
C GLY A 8 26.34 -16.97 -5.57
N ARG A 9 27.54 -17.00 -4.97
CA ARG A 9 27.74 -16.89 -3.51
C ARG A 9 28.96 -16.04 -3.16
N ALA A 10 28.89 -15.27 -2.08
CA ALA A 10 30.06 -14.61 -1.53
C ALA A 10 29.96 -14.50 -0.01
N TYR A 11 31.11 -14.58 0.66
CA TYR A 11 31.24 -14.31 2.08
C TYR A 11 31.84 -12.92 2.28
N LEU A 12 31.20 -12.12 3.13
CA LEU A 12 31.65 -10.81 3.56
C LEU A 12 31.97 -10.85 5.07
N PRO A 13 33.25 -10.77 5.46
CA PRO A 13 33.64 -10.80 6.87
C PRO A 13 32.94 -9.72 7.71
N SER A 14 32.83 -9.97 9.01
CA SER A 14 32.38 -8.94 9.94
C SER A 14 33.26 -7.70 9.84
N GLY A 15 32.65 -6.52 9.87
CA GLY A 15 33.40 -5.27 9.80
C GLY A 15 32.55 -4.09 9.35
N THR A 16 33.17 -2.91 9.44
CA THR A 16 32.63 -1.68 8.87
C THR A 16 33.44 -1.30 7.64
N TYR A 17 32.77 -1.21 6.50
CA TYR A 17 33.35 -0.89 5.21
C TYR A 17 32.97 0.54 4.84
N LYS A 18 33.96 1.44 4.81
CA LYS A 18 33.79 2.81 4.33
C LYS A 18 33.79 2.80 2.80
N LEU A 19 32.71 3.28 2.20
CA LEU A 19 32.49 3.23 0.75
C LEU A 19 32.27 4.63 0.22
N SER A 20 33.04 5.01 -0.80
CA SER A 20 32.96 6.32 -1.46
C SER A 20 32.25 6.30 -2.82
N LYS A 21 31.82 5.12 -3.28
CA LYS A 21 31.18 4.86 -4.58
C LYS A 21 30.00 3.90 -4.43
N PRO A 22 29.03 3.90 -5.37
CA PRO A 22 27.94 2.93 -5.39
C PRO A 22 28.43 1.48 -5.31
N LEU A 23 27.73 0.66 -4.54
CA LEU A 23 27.94 -0.78 -4.49
C LEU A 23 26.83 -1.49 -5.27
N VAL A 24 27.21 -2.14 -6.36
CA VAL A 24 26.31 -3.07 -7.08
C VAL A 24 26.57 -4.48 -6.58
N ILE A 25 25.52 -5.10 -6.03
CA ILE A 25 25.53 -6.48 -5.57
C ILE A 25 24.77 -7.31 -6.60
N PRO A 26 25.43 -8.25 -7.30
CA PRO A 26 24.72 -9.14 -8.22
C PRO A 26 23.77 -10.08 -7.46
N PRO A 27 22.75 -10.64 -8.13
CA PRO A 27 21.93 -11.72 -7.58
C PRO A 27 22.79 -12.89 -7.07
N GLY A 28 22.29 -13.61 -6.06
CA GLY A 28 23.00 -14.69 -5.38
C GLY A 28 22.82 -14.67 -3.87
N VAL A 29 23.69 -15.39 -3.16
CA VAL A 29 23.70 -15.48 -1.69
C VAL A 29 24.87 -14.69 -1.13
N LEU A 30 24.59 -13.64 -0.34
CA LEU A 30 25.59 -12.88 0.39
C LEU A 30 25.61 -13.34 1.85
N GLU A 31 26.63 -14.12 2.21
CA GLU A 31 26.88 -14.62 3.55
C GLU A 31 27.82 -13.68 4.32
N GLY A 32 27.78 -13.71 5.64
CA GLY A 32 28.69 -12.90 6.45
C GLY A 32 28.37 -12.90 7.94
N GLY A 33 29.21 -12.21 8.70
CA GLY A 33 28.93 -11.94 10.11
C GLY A 33 28.12 -10.65 10.29
N ARG A 34 28.61 -9.74 11.15
CA ARG A 34 28.02 -8.41 11.33
C ARG A 34 28.67 -7.43 10.38
N VAL A 35 27.97 -7.07 9.31
CA VAL A 35 28.48 -6.20 8.25
C VAL A 35 27.83 -4.82 8.34
N THR A 36 28.66 -3.77 8.29
CA THR A 36 28.21 -2.39 8.08
C THR A 36 28.81 -1.84 6.80
N LEU A 37 27.97 -1.37 5.88
CA LEU A 37 28.34 -0.62 4.68
C LEU A 37 28.05 0.86 4.95
N ASP A 38 29.10 1.67 5.09
CA ASP A 38 28.99 3.07 5.53
C ASP A 38 29.39 4.04 4.41
N PHE A 39 28.40 4.78 3.91
CA PHE A 39 28.52 5.77 2.85
C PHE A 39 28.40 7.20 3.36
N ARG A 40 28.30 7.42 4.68
CA ARG A 40 28.00 8.75 5.26
C ARG A 40 29.04 9.80 4.86
N ASP A 41 30.29 9.39 4.69
CA ASP A 41 31.42 10.27 4.34
C ASP A 41 31.66 10.37 2.81
N ALA A 42 30.82 9.75 1.99
CA ALA A 42 30.99 9.72 0.55
C ALA A 42 30.57 11.04 -0.13
N ASP A 43 31.30 11.45 -1.17
CA ASP A 43 30.92 12.57 -2.03
C ASP A 43 29.69 12.19 -2.89
N PRO A 44 28.54 12.88 -2.79
CA PRO A 44 27.35 12.62 -3.60
C PRO A 44 27.60 12.64 -5.11
N ALA A 45 28.62 13.38 -5.59
CA ALA A 45 28.99 13.43 -7.00
C ALA A 45 29.43 12.05 -7.55
N ASN A 46 29.88 11.14 -6.67
CA ASN A 46 30.27 9.78 -7.05
C ASN A 46 29.08 8.85 -7.31
N PHE A 47 27.83 9.30 -7.12
CA PHE A 47 26.62 8.50 -7.21
C PHE A 47 25.70 8.99 -8.34
N PRO A 48 26.06 8.75 -9.61
CA PRO A 48 25.30 9.26 -10.76
C PRO A 48 23.85 8.76 -10.79
N ASP A 49 23.60 7.50 -10.39
CA ASP A 49 22.25 6.94 -10.25
C ASP A 49 21.55 7.34 -8.94
N ARG A 50 22.29 8.02 -8.04
CA ARG A 50 21.86 8.45 -6.71
C ARG A 50 21.43 7.28 -5.79
N ILE A 51 22.17 6.17 -5.82
CA ILE A 51 21.91 4.96 -5.04
C ILE A 51 23.20 4.50 -4.35
N CYS A 52 23.17 4.26 -3.04
CA CYS A 52 24.33 3.72 -2.32
C CYS A 52 24.54 2.23 -2.64
N VAL A 53 23.52 1.40 -2.42
CA VAL A 53 23.55 -0.05 -2.71
C VAL A 53 22.43 -0.44 -3.68
N LEU A 54 22.80 -1.12 -4.76
CA LEU A 54 21.86 -1.66 -5.75
C LEU A 54 22.02 -3.18 -5.86
N VAL A 55 20.94 -3.90 -5.58
CA VAL A 55 20.77 -5.31 -5.96
C VAL A 55 19.79 -5.36 -7.13
N LYS A 56 20.24 -5.83 -8.29
CA LYS A 56 19.43 -5.77 -9.51
C LYS A 56 19.51 -7.07 -10.30
N GLY A 57 18.35 -7.63 -10.60
CA GLY A 57 18.23 -8.74 -11.55
C GLY A 57 18.40 -8.28 -13.00
N ALA A 58 18.70 -9.23 -13.87
CA ALA A 58 18.80 -9.09 -15.30
C ALA A 58 17.50 -8.54 -15.91
N PRO A 59 17.60 -7.83 -17.04
CA PRO A 59 16.43 -7.30 -17.72
C PRO A 59 15.49 -8.42 -18.17
N LYS A 60 14.21 -8.09 -18.23
CA LYS A 60 13.17 -8.97 -18.76
C LYS A 60 13.27 -9.08 -20.27
N THR A 61 12.83 -10.19 -20.83
CA THR A 61 12.76 -10.40 -22.29
C THR A 61 11.31 -10.39 -22.76
N ARG A 62 11.05 -9.78 -23.92
CA ARG A 62 9.70 -9.74 -24.49
C ARG A 62 9.31 -11.14 -24.95
N LEU A 63 8.10 -11.55 -24.60
CA LEU A 63 7.46 -12.78 -25.09
C LEU A 63 6.49 -12.45 -26.24
N PRO A 64 6.10 -13.44 -27.05
CA PRO A 64 4.98 -13.28 -27.98
C PRO A 64 3.73 -12.75 -27.27
N ASP A 65 2.89 -12.03 -28.00
CA ASP A 65 1.63 -11.55 -27.45
C ASP A 65 0.66 -12.70 -27.16
N LEU A 66 -0.31 -12.41 -26.30
CA LEU A 66 -1.45 -13.29 -26.09
C LEU A 66 -2.26 -13.44 -27.38
N SER A 67 -2.76 -14.65 -27.64
CA SER A 67 -3.65 -14.92 -28.78
C SER A 67 -5.11 -14.58 -28.49
N GLY A 68 -5.48 -14.35 -27.22
CA GLY A 68 -6.84 -14.01 -26.81
C GLY A 68 -6.89 -13.24 -25.49
N ASN A 69 -8.06 -12.67 -25.21
CA ASN A 69 -8.32 -11.94 -23.98
C ASN A 69 -8.35 -12.88 -22.77
N LEU A 70 -8.02 -12.35 -21.60
CA LEU A 70 -8.09 -13.05 -20.32
C LEU A 70 -9.18 -12.44 -19.45
N THR A 71 -9.92 -13.31 -18.77
CA THR A 71 -10.92 -12.95 -17.75
C THR A 71 -10.35 -13.18 -16.35
N ILE A 72 -11.00 -12.60 -15.34
CA ILE A 72 -10.71 -12.92 -13.94
C ILE A 72 -10.85 -14.45 -13.73
N GLY A 73 -9.90 -15.05 -13.01
CA GLY A 73 -9.83 -16.49 -12.78
C GLY A 73 -9.20 -17.30 -13.90
N ALA A 74 -8.92 -16.72 -15.08
CA ALA A 74 -8.26 -17.43 -16.16
C ALA A 74 -6.85 -17.86 -15.75
N ASP A 75 -6.56 -19.16 -15.89
CA ASP A 75 -5.29 -19.79 -15.53
C ASP A 75 -4.57 -20.41 -16.75
N LEU A 76 -5.22 -20.44 -17.91
CA LEU A 76 -4.66 -20.94 -19.17
C LEU A 76 -4.34 -19.77 -20.12
N PHE A 77 -3.05 -19.62 -20.44
CA PHE A 77 -2.53 -18.52 -21.25
C PHE A 77 -2.08 -19.05 -22.59
N ARG A 78 -2.64 -18.48 -23.66
CA ARG A 78 -2.31 -18.84 -25.04
C ARG A 78 -1.56 -17.69 -25.72
N PHE A 79 -0.49 -18.02 -26.43
CA PHE A 79 0.40 -17.10 -27.12
C PHE A 79 0.24 -17.21 -28.64
N LYS A 80 0.55 -16.14 -29.38
CA LYS A 80 0.50 -16.13 -30.85
C LYS A 80 1.63 -16.95 -31.51
N ALA A 81 2.70 -17.23 -30.79
CA ALA A 81 3.88 -17.94 -31.27
C ALA A 81 4.56 -18.70 -30.10
N PRO A 82 5.52 -19.60 -30.37
CA PRO A 82 6.21 -20.34 -29.32
C PRO A 82 6.79 -19.45 -28.22
N HIS A 83 6.45 -19.72 -26.96
CA HIS A 83 6.71 -18.80 -25.84
C HIS A 83 8.06 -19.02 -25.13
N GLY A 84 8.70 -20.18 -25.24
CA GLY A 84 10.01 -20.45 -24.60
C GLY A 84 10.02 -20.34 -23.07
N LEU A 85 8.88 -20.63 -22.43
CA LEU A 85 8.73 -20.70 -20.98
C LEU A 85 8.83 -22.16 -20.53
N SER A 86 9.26 -22.37 -19.30
CA SER A 86 9.29 -23.65 -18.61
C SER A 86 8.47 -23.59 -17.32
N ALA A 87 8.11 -24.76 -16.77
CA ALA A 87 7.50 -24.83 -15.45
C ALA A 87 8.39 -24.14 -14.41
N GLY A 88 7.79 -23.32 -13.54
CA GLY A 88 8.48 -22.52 -12.54
C GLY A 88 8.97 -21.14 -13.02
N ASP A 89 9.01 -20.88 -14.33
CA ASP A 89 9.33 -19.55 -14.85
C ASP A 89 8.30 -18.52 -14.37
N ALA A 90 8.76 -17.29 -14.16
CA ALA A 90 7.88 -16.15 -13.94
C ALA A 90 7.79 -15.29 -15.20
N PHE A 91 6.57 -14.84 -15.52
CA PHE A 91 6.33 -13.85 -16.56
C PHE A 91 5.34 -12.81 -16.06
N GLN A 92 5.18 -11.70 -16.78
CA GLN A 92 4.24 -10.65 -16.39
C GLN A 92 3.50 -10.07 -17.57
N LEU A 93 2.26 -9.66 -17.30
CA LEU A 93 1.48 -8.79 -18.16
C LEU A 93 1.72 -7.34 -17.75
N SER A 94 2.06 -6.48 -18.70
CA SER A 94 2.27 -5.06 -18.46
C SER A 94 1.31 -4.26 -19.33
N GLY A 95 0.34 -3.60 -18.70
CA GLY A 95 -0.67 -2.82 -19.41
C GLY A 95 -0.06 -1.62 -20.13
N THR A 96 -0.56 -1.34 -21.33
CA THR A 96 -0.09 -0.22 -22.18
C THR A 96 -1.00 1.00 -22.13
N VAL A 97 -2.23 0.84 -21.65
CA VAL A 97 -3.24 1.91 -21.59
C VAL A 97 -3.14 2.68 -20.27
N ASP A 98 -2.95 3.99 -20.36
CA ASP A 98 -2.96 4.89 -19.20
C ASP A 98 -4.29 4.84 -18.46
N PHE A 99 -4.24 5.01 -17.14
CA PHE A 99 -5.41 5.02 -16.25
C PHE A 99 -6.23 3.71 -16.19
N ALA A 100 -5.85 2.66 -16.94
CA ALA A 100 -6.63 1.43 -17.06
C ALA A 100 -6.71 0.60 -15.77
N GLY A 101 -5.70 0.72 -14.90
CA GLY A 101 -5.70 0.13 -13.56
C GLY A 101 -6.47 1.01 -12.57
N ASN A 102 -6.21 2.31 -12.59
CA ASN A 102 -6.92 3.29 -11.75
C ASN A 102 -6.88 4.70 -12.38
N GLY A 103 -8.04 5.38 -12.39
CA GLY A 103 -8.24 6.69 -13.01
C GLY A 103 -7.53 7.89 -12.39
N TYR A 104 -6.92 7.76 -11.20
CA TYR A 104 -6.28 8.90 -10.51
C TYR A 104 -4.94 9.34 -11.11
N ARG A 105 -4.17 8.42 -11.71
CA ARG A 105 -2.85 8.73 -12.27
C ARG A 105 -2.63 7.96 -13.56
N HIS A 106 -2.09 8.62 -14.57
CA HIS A 106 -1.92 8.04 -15.91
C HIS A 106 -1.14 6.72 -15.87
N TYR A 107 -0.20 6.62 -14.93
CA TYR A 107 0.65 5.45 -14.78
C TYR A 107 0.11 4.31 -13.95
N TYR A 108 -1.11 4.43 -13.41
CA TYR A 108 -1.83 3.32 -12.80
C TYR A 108 -2.46 2.48 -13.90
N ARG A 109 -1.60 1.75 -14.62
CA ARG A 109 -1.99 0.80 -15.67
C ARG A 109 -2.29 -0.57 -15.05
N LYS A 110 -2.99 -1.43 -15.79
CA LYS A 110 -3.13 -2.83 -15.38
C LYS A 110 -1.80 -3.59 -15.52
N GLY A 111 -1.73 -4.78 -14.93
CA GLY A 111 -0.60 -5.70 -15.10
C GLY A 111 -0.40 -6.56 -13.87
N GLU A 112 0.12 -7.77 -14.04
CA GLU A 112 0.21 -8.81 -13.01
C GLU A 112 1.36 -9.78 -13.33
N ILE A 113 1.94 -10.37 -12.30
CA ILE A 113 3.03 -11.35 -12.42
C ILE A 113 2.47 -12.75 -12.18
N PHE A 114 2.89 -13.70 -13.00
CA PHE A 114 2.44 -15.08 -12.98
C PHE A 114 3.64 -16.02 -12.86
N ARG A 115 3.40 -17.19 -12.27
CA ARG A 115 4.35 -18.31 -12.29
C ARG A 115 3.74 -19.45 -13.08
N VAL A 116 4.49 -19.97 -14.04
CA VAL A 116 4.09 -21.12 -14.85
C VAL A 116 4.04 -22.35 -13.95
N GLU A 117 2.90 -23.00 -13.89
CA GLU A 117 2.73 -24.28 -13.21
C GLU A 117 3.21 -25.42 -14.12
N HIS A 118 2.67 -25.47 -15.34
CA HIS A 118 3.10 -26.42 -16.37
C HIS A 118 2.95 -25.85 -17.78
N VAL A 119 3.79 -26.33 -18.70
CA VAL A 119 3.71 -26.05 -20.13
C VAL A 119 2.79 -27.08 -20.77
N VAL A 120 1.72 -26.63 -21.42
CA VAL A 120 0.75 -27.52 -22.09
C VAL A 120 1.28 -27.91 -23.47
N ASP A 121 1.74 -26.92 -24.22
CA ASP A 121 2.36 -27.07 -25.53
C ASP A 121 3.25 -25.85 -25.82
N ALA A 122 3.80 -25.72 -27.04
CA ALA A 122 4.71 -24.63 -27.38
C ALA A 122 4.09 -23.22 -27.29
N THR A 123 2.76 -23.09 -27.37
CA THR A 123 2.03 -21.81 -27.38
C THR A 123 1.09 -21.65 -26.20
N THR A 124 1.04 -22.60 -25.27
CA THR A 124 0.09 -22.61 -24.16
C THR A 124 0.75 -23.00 -22.85
N VAL A 125 0.53 -22.18 -21.80
CA VAL A 125 0.94 -22.48 -20.43
C VAL A 125 -0.25 -22.41 -19.47
N ARG A 126 -0.19 -23.19 -18.40
CA ARG A 126 -1.04 -22.99 -17.22
C ARG A 126 -0.23 -22.29 -16.12
N VAL A 127 -0.86 -21.36 -15.40
CA VAL A 127 -0.26 -20.63 -14.29
C VAL A 127 -0.78 -21.12 -12.94
N ALA A 128 0.05 -21.01 -11.90
CA ALA A 128 -0.27 -21.50 -10.56
C ALA A 128 -1.42 -20.75 -9.86
N ALA A 129 -1.75 -19.54 -10.33
CA ALA A 129 -2.87 -18.75 -9.82
C ALA A 129 -3.53 -17.99 -10.97
N GLY A 130 -4.86 -18.05 -11.05
CA GLY A 130 -5.62 -17.37 -12.09
C GLY A 130 -5.56 -15.84 -12.01
N CYS A 131 -5.85 -15.18 -13.14
CA CYS A 131 -5.85 -13.71 -13.27
C CYS A 131 -6.74 -13.02 -12.24
N ARG A 132 -6.29 -11.88 -11.72
CA ARG A 132 -7.09 -11.06 -10.78
C ARG A 132 -7.85 -9.91 -11.44
N ASP A 133 -7.54 -9.65 -12.70
CA ASP A 133 -8.18 -8.63 -13.52
C ASP A 133 -8.46 -9.20 -14.92
N THR A 134 -9.21 -8.45 -15.72
CA THR A 134 -9.39 -8.72 -17.14
C THR A 134 -8.31 -8.04 -17.96
N TYR A 135 -7.80 -8.74 -18.97
CA TYR A 135 -6.77 -8.25 -19.86
C TYR A 135 -7.19 -8.44 -21.31
N ARG A 136 -7.26 -7.35 -22.07
CA ARG A 136 -7.37 -7.42 -23.52
C ARG A 136 -6.00 -7.71 -24.10
N ALA A 137 -5.90 -8.69 -24.99
CA ALA A 137 -4.61 -9.10 -25.56
C ALA A 137 -3.85 -7.94 -26.22
N ALA A 138 -4.57 -7.01 -26.86
CA ALA A 138 -3.99 -5.84 -27.51
C ALA A 138 -3.56 -4.71 -26.55
N GLU A 139 -3.93 -4.78 -25.27
CA GLU A 139 -3.67 -3.74 -24.26
C GLU A 139 -2.60 -4.16 -23.24
N VAL A 140 -1.93 -5.30 -23.47
CA VAL A 140 -0.87 -5.80 -22.61
C VAL A 140 0.33 -6.26 -23.41
N GLU A 141 1.49 -6.08 -22.80
CA GLU A 141 2.73 -6.71 -23.22
C GLU A 141 3.08 -7.84 -22.26
N VAL A 142 3.59 -8.95 -22.81
CA VAL A 142 4.02 -10.12 -22.03
C VAL A 142 5.54 -10.15 -21.95
N TRP A 143 6.07 -10.28 -20.74
CA TRP A 143 7.51 -10.26 -20.48
C TRP A 143 7.94 -11.44 -19.63
N LYS A 144 8.95 -12.20 -20.07
CA LYS A 144 9.62 -13.22 -19.25
C LYS A 144 10.56 -12.55 -18.26
N ARG A 145 10.49 -12.95 -17.00
CA ARG A 145 11.39 -12.49 -15.95
C ARG A 145 12.62 -13.40 -15.90
N ALA A 146 13.78 -12.83 -15.57
CA ALA A 146 15.03 -13.59 -15.50
C ALA A 146 15.06 -14.62 -14.36
N GLY A 147 14.23 -14.45 -13.32
CA GLY A 147 14.20 -15.34 -12.15
C GLY A 147 15.35 -15.11 -11.16
N ASP A 148 16.06 -13.99 -11.29
CA ASP A 148 17.19 -13.65 -10.42
C ASP A 148 16.76 -13.44 -8.98
N ARG A 149 17.45 -14.13 -8.07
CA ARG A 149 17.17 -14.12 -6.64
C ARG A 149 18.34 -13.54 -5.85
N PHE A 150 18.03 -12.89 -4.74
CA PHE A 150 19.02 -12.45 -3.76
C PHE A 150 18.67 -13.00 -2.38
N THR A 151 19.66 -13.52 -1.67
CA THR A 151 19.52 -13.92 -0.27
C THR A 151 20.59 -13.20 0.51
N GLN A 152 20.17 -12.31 1.43
CA GLN A 152 21.05 -11.84 2.48
C GLN A 152 21.09 -12.94 3.56
N ALA A 153 22.29 -13.41 3.87
CA ALA A 153 22.56 -14.47 4.84
C ALA A 153 23.70 -14.06 5.80
N CYS A 154 23.90 -12.74 5.99
CA CYS A 154 24.77 -12.25 7.05
C CYS A 154 24.02 -12.28 8.38
N THR A 155 24.74 -12.44 9.50
CA THR A 155 24.14 -12.31 10.85
C THR A 155 23.37 -10.98 11.00
N SER A 156 23.92 -9.90 10.46
CA SER A 156 23.22 -8.63 10.28
C SER A 156 23.85 -7.83 9.15
N LEU A 157 23.04 -7.14 8.35
CA LEU A 157 23.52 -6.19 7.34
C LEU A 157 23.03 -4.79 7.68
N THR A 158 23.94 -3.88 7.97
CA THR A 158 23.65 -2.45 8.17
C THR A 158 24.14 -1.64 6.97
N ILE A 159 23.30 -0.76 6.44
CA ILE A 159 23.64 0.18 5.37
C ILE A 159 23.35 1.59 5.88
N LEU A 160 24.40 2.41 5.97
CA LEU A 160 24.31 3.80 6.40
C LEU A 160 24.53 4.70 5.18
N GLY A 161 23.44 5.21 4.60
CA GLY A 161 23.50 6.10 3.44
C GLY A 161 23.73 7.56 3.80
N ARG A 162 23.31 8.46 2.91
CA ARG A 162 23.30 9.93 3.09
C ARG A 162 21.95 10.53 2.75
N ASP A 163 21.63 11.69 3.30
CA ASP A 163 20.33 12.37 3.10
C ASP A 163 20.25 13.16 1.78
N ASP A 164 21.36 13.34 1.06
CA ASP A 164 21.44 14.00 -0.25
C ASP A 164 21.49 13.01 -1.44
N ILE A 165 21.87 11.74 -1.19
CA ILE A 165 21.76 10.62 -2.12
C ILE A 165 20.34 10.07 -2.09
N LYS A 166 19.72 9.80 -3.25
CA LYS A 166 18.28 9.48 -3.34
C LYS A 166 17.91 8.22 -2.55
N LEU A 167 18.70 7.16 -2.64
CA LEU A 167 18.38 5.85 -2.06
C LEU A 167 19.58 5.24 -1.34
N SER A 168 19.33 4.64 -0.16
CA SER A 168 20.36 3.87 0.54
C SER A 168 20.46 2.43 0.03
N LEU A 169 19.34 1.70 -0.05
CA LEU A 169 19.28 0.35 -0.62
C LEU A 169 18.10 0.22 -1.60
N ARG A 170 18.38 -0.28 -2.81
CA ARG A 170 17.36 -0.72 -3.77
C ARG A 170 17.54 -2.18 -4.16
N LEU A 171 16.46 -2.94 -4.08
CA LEU A 171 16.29 -4.25 -4.69
C LEU A 171 15.36 -4.11 -5.90
N ALA A 172 15.83 -4.52 -7.08
CA ALA A 172 15.11 -4.30 -8.34
C ALA A 172 15.09 -5.53 -9.25
N ALA A 173 13.92 -5.81 -9.85
CA ALA A 173 13.78 -6.90 -10.84
C ALA A 173 14.14 -8.30 -10.30
N LEU A 174 13.88 -8.56 -9.01
CA LEU A 174 14.21 -9.84 -8.37
C LEU A 174 12.99 -10.76 -8.25
N ASP A 175 13.25 -12.06 -8.09
CA ASP A 175 12.29 -13.14 -7.82
C ASP A 175 12.74 -13.93 -6.58
N ARG A 176 11.82 -14.28 -5.68
CA ARG A 176 12.06 -15.15 -4.51
C ARG A 176 13.25 -14.73 -3.65
N THR A 177 13.38 -13.42 -3.42
CA THR A 177 14.45 -12.82 -2.61
C THR A 177 14.10 -12.82 -1.13
N VAL A 178 15.11 -13.07 -0.30
CA VAL A 178 15.01 -13.08 1.17
C VAL A 178 15.99 -12.05 1.74
N ILE A 179 15.50 -11.16 2.62
CA ILE A 179 16.33 -10.21 3.34
C ILE A 179 15.98 -10.12 4.83
N ASP A 180 16.82 -10.69 5.68
CA ASP A 180 16.56 -10.75 7.12
C ASP A 180 17.59 -9.96 7.91
N ASN A 181 17.22 -9.42 9.08
CA ASN A 181 18.14 -8.70 9.97
C ASN A 181 18.90 -7.55 9.26
N VAL A 182 18.16 -6.81 8.43
CA VAL A 182 18.70 -5.68 7.64
C VAL A 182 18.32 -4.36 8.28
N ARG A 183 19.32 -3.51 8.54
CA ARG A 183 19.14 -2.11 8.92
C ARG A 183 19.57 -1.19 7.79
N VAL A 184 18.69 -0.30 7.37
CA VAL A 184 19.01 0.71 6.34
C VAL A 184 18.63 2.08 6.87
N GLU A 185 19.57 3.02 6.80
CA GLU A 185 19.33 4.39 7.26
C GLU A 185 19.64 5.42 6.17
N ARG A 186 18.98 6.57 6.30
CA ARG A 186 19.10 7.75 5.43
C ARG A 186 18.59 7.50 4.01
N GLY A 187 18.93 8.39 3.09
CA GLY A 187 18.39 8.44 1.74
C GLY A 187 17.42 9.61 1.59
N LYS A 188 17.57 10.43 0.56
CA LYS A 188 16.71 11.59 0.32
C LYS A 188 15.25 11.18 0.07
N HIS A 189 15.05 10.06 -0.60
CA HIS A 189 13.74 9.59 -1.03
C HIS A 189 13.36 8.28 -0.36
N SER A 190 14.28 7.32 -0.24
CA SER A 190 13.97 6.16 0.60
C SER A 190 15.19 5.49 1.20
N ALA A 191 15.04 4.97 2.41
CA ALA A 191 16.04 4.09 3.00
C ALA A 191 16.08 2.76 2.25
N LEU A 192 14.96 2.05 2.20
CA LEU A 192 14.85 0.76 1.52
C LEU A 192 13.78 0.81 0.41
N SER A 193 14.12 0.35 -0.79
CA SER A 193 13.19 0.29 -1.91
C SER A 193 13.19 -1.09 -2.59
N PHE A 194 12.00 -1.64 -2.80
CA PHE A 194 11.74 -2.77 -3.68
C PHE A 194 11.05 -2.25 -4.93
N THR A 195 11.55 -2.62 -6.10
CA THR A 195 10.95 -2.20 -7.37
C THR A 195 10.87 -3.37 -8.33
N ASP A 196 9.70 -3.61 -8.93
CA ASP A 196 9.54 -4.66 -9.94
C ASP A 196 9.94 -6.04 -9.41
N CYS A 197 9.56 -6.36 -8.17
CA CYS A 197 9.96 -7.59 -7.49
C CYS A 197 8.79 -8.58 -7.39
N PHE A 198 9.11 -9.88 -7.32
CA PHE A 198 8.13 -10.96 -7.17
C PHE A 198 8.55 -11.94 -6.07
N GLY A 199 7.67 -12.23 -5.10
CA GLY A 199 7.96 -13.24 -4.07
C GLY A 199 9.01 -12.81 -3.04
N ILE A 200 8.97 -11.57 -2.56
CA ILE A 200 9.94 -11.07 -1.56
C ILE A 200 9.51 -11.47 -0.15
N ARG A 201 10.47 -11.91 0.65
CA ARG A 201 10.33 -12.13 2.10
C ARG A 201 11.40 -11.35 2.85
N GLY A 202 11.06 -10.81 4.01
CA GLY A 202 12.06 -10.19 4.87
C GLY A 202 11.55 -9.95 6.28
N GLU A 203 12.37 -10.32 7.26
CA GLU A 203 12.08 -10.24 8.68
C GLU A 203 13.11 -9.38 9.40
N ASN A 204 12.73 -8.83 10.57
CA ASN A 204 13.59 -7.99 11.40
C ASN A 204 14.23 -6.81 10.63
N ILE A 205 13.43 -6.16 9.78
CA ILE A 205 13.88 -5.00 8.99
C ILE A 205 13.81 -3.74 9.86
N VAL A 206 14.86 -2.93 9.81
CA VAL A 206 14.85 -1.55 10.33
C VAL A 206 15.15 -0.61 9.17
N ALA A 207 14.20 0.26 8.80
CA ALA A 207 14.38 1.20 7.69
C ALA A 207 14.05 2.62 8.13
N ARG A 208 15.02 3.53 8.15
CA ARG A 208 14.84 4.90 8.65
C ARG A 208 15.32 5.95 7.67
N GLN A 209 14.39 6.77 7.20
CA GLN A 209 14.62 7.87 6.28
C GLN A 209 14.32 9.19 7.00
N PHE A 210 15.26 10.14 6.99
CA PHE A 210 15.20 11.33 7.85
C PHE A 210 15.13 12.67 7.10
N SER A 211 15.47 12.73 5.80
CA SER A 211 15.38 13.98 5.06
C SER A 211 13.93 14.44 4.91
N ASP A 212 13.71 15.74 5.00
CA ASP A 212 12.41 16.43 4.96
C ASP A 212 11.71 16.46 3.57
N ALA A 213 12.07 15.52 2.69
CA ALA A 213 11.52 15.44 1.35
C ALA A 213 10.04 15.00 1.38
N HIS A 214 9.21 15.64 0.53
CA HIS A 214 7.80 15.27 0.33
C HIS A 214 7.57 13.84 -0.21
N GLU A 215 8.64 13.11 -0.53
CA GLU A 215 8.64 11.70 -0.93
C GLU A 215 9.62 10.88 -0.05
N GLY A 216 9.79 11.26 1.22
CA GLY A 216 10.67 10.58 2.17
C GLY A 216 10.02 9.31 2.72
N TYR A 217 10.48 8.14 2.25
CA TYR A 217 9.95 6.83 2.62
C TYR A 217 10.95 6.01 3.45
N GLY A 218 10.52 5.41 4.56
CA GLY A 218 11.33 4.38 5.22
C GLY A 218 11.49 3.18 4.29
N ILE A 219 10.36 2.57 3.93
CA ILE A 219 10.26 1.54 2.89
C ILE A 219 9.38 2.02 1.74
N LEU A 220 9.84 1.81 0.50
CA LEU A 220 9.02 1.91 -0.71
C LEU A 220 8.91 0.56 -1.42
N VAL A 221 7.69 0.07 -1.64
CA VAL A 221 7.40 -1.06 -2.52
C VAL A 221 6.72 -0.55 -3.79
N GLY A 222 7.38 -0.70 -4.93
CA GLY A 222 6.90 -0.18 -6.22
C GLY A 222 6.75 -1.24 -7.29
N ASN A 223 5.62 -1.24 -8.00
CA ASN A 223 5.34 -2.12 -9.14
C ASN A 223 5.67 -3.61 -8.85
N SER A 224 5.37 -4.11 -7.65
CA SER A 224 5.79 -5.43 -7.18
C SER A 224 4.59 -6.32 -6.85
N GLN A 225 4.81 -7.63 -6.78
CA GLN A 225 3.78 -8.59 -6.40
C GLN A 225 4.32 -9.61 -5.40
N ASP A 226 3.47 -10.08 -4.49
CA ASP A 226 3.82 -11.09 -3.48
C ASP A 226 5.04 -10.68 -2.63
N VAL A 227 4.86 -9.65 -1.81
CA VAL A 227 5.88 -9.14 -0.89
C VAL A 227 5.38 -9.29 0.54
N ARG A 228 6.19 -9.89 1.42
CA ARG A 228 5.92 -9.97 2.87
C ARG A 228 7.12 -9.40 3.61
N LEU A 229 6.89 -8.39 4.44
CA LEU A 229 7.93 -7.70 5.18
C LEU A 229 7.53 -7.55 6.65
N ARG A 230 8.48 -7.69 7.57
CA ARG A 230 8.27 -7.39 8.99
C ARG A 230 9.36 -6.50 9.55
N GLY A 231 9.00 -5.45 10.29
CA GLY A 231 10.00 -4.53 10.83
C GLY A 231 9.53 -3.29 11.57
N ASP A 232 10.50 -2.42 11.86
CA ASP A 232 10.33 -1.06 12.40
C ASP A 232 10.78 -0.05 11.35
N VAL A 233 9.84 0.77 10.86
CA VAL A 233 10.08 1.66 9.73
C VAL A 233 9.69 3.09 10.06
N TYR A 234 10.57 4.02 9.68
CA TYR A 234 10.34 5.45 9.76
C TYR A 234 10.71 6.11 8.45
N GLY A 235 9.85 7.01 7.97
CA GLY A 235 10.19 7.94 6.90
C GLY A 235 9.56 9.28 7.17
N TYR A 236 10.23 10.36 6.80
CA TYR A 236 9.73 11.71 7.04
C TYR A 236 8.30 11.87 6.52
N PHE A 237 8.03 11.41 5.29
CA PHE A 237 6.70 11.48 4.69
C PHE A 237 5.85 10.23 4.97
N ASN A 238 6.35 9.03 4.67
CA ASN A 238 5.69 7.79 5.09
C ASN A 238 6.68 6.76 5.64
N GLY A 239 6.28 6.05 6.71
CA GLY A 239 7.06 4.92 7.22
C GLY A 239 7.22 3.82 6.17
N ILE A 240 6.08 3.33 5.66
CA ILE A 240 6.01 2.44 4.51
C ILE A 240 5.03 2.98 3.46
N ALA A 241 5.44 2.95 2.19
CA ALA A 241 4.60 3.29 1.05
C ALA A 241 4.59 2.17 0.01
N VAL A 242 3.41 1.82 -0.49
CA VAL A 242 3.24 0.95 -1.65
C VAL A 242 2.69 1.77 -2.80
N GLY A 243 3.37 1.76 -3.94
CA GLY A 243 3.00 2.58 -5.10
C GLY A 243 3.92 2.35 -6.30
N GLY A 244 4.70 3.37 -6.67
CA GLY A 244 5.54 3.34 -7.86
C GLY A 244 4.94 4.12 -9.03
N GLY A 245 5.73 4.28 -10.08
CA GLY A 245 5.40 5.14 -11.23
C GLY A 245 5.65 4.45 -12.57
N LEU A 246 5.56 5.20 -13.67
CA LEU A 246 6.03 4.72 -14.96
C LEU A 246 7.51 4.43 -14.87
N THR A 247 7.89 3.27 -15.39
CA THR A 247 9.23 3.13 -15.94
C THR A 247 9.13 2.38 -17.25
N LYS A 248 9.93 2.81 -18.21
CA LYS A 248 10.25 2.05 -19.43
C LYS A 248 10.60 0.60 -19.06
N GLY A 249 10.30 -0.36 -19.94
CA GLY A 249 10.72 -1.76 -19.78
C GLY A 249 9.70 -2.70 -19.13
N GLY A 250 8.41 -2.54 -19.46
CA GLY A 250 7.39 -3.55 -19.17
C GLY A 250 7.24 -3.89 -17.68
N LYS A 251 7.00 -2.90 -16.81
CA LYS A 251 6.63 -3.14 -15.40
C LYS A 251 5.12 -3.27 -15.24
N ILE A 252 4.69 -4.01 -14.22
CA ILE A 252 3.27 -4.03 -13.85
C ILE A 252 2.86 -2.66 -13.31
N GLY A 253 1.68 -2.17 -13.70
CA GLY A 253 1.18 -0.88 -13.20
C GLY A 253 0.54 -0.98 -11.81
N MET A 254 0.22 -2.19 -11.32
CA MET A 254 -0.43 -2.47 -10.05
C MET A 254 0.48 -3.25 -9.10
N ASN A 255 0.47 -2.91 -7.82
CA ASN A 255 1.04 -3.73 -6.75
C ASN A 255 -0.01 -4.69 -6.21
N ARG A 256 0.37 -5.95 -5.95
CA ARG A 256 -0.54 -6.96 -5.41
C ARG A 256 0.10 -7.83 -4.35
N ASP A 257 -0.68 -8.25 -3.35
CA ASP A 257 -0.18 -9.08 -2.24
C ASP A 257 1.03 -8.49 -1.54
N ILE A 258 0.93 -7.21 -1.15
CA ILE A 258 1.96 -6.54 -0.38
C ILE A 258 1.51 -6.53 1.08
N HIS A 259 2.25 -7.20 1.94
CA HIS A 259 1.90 -7.28 3.36
C HIS A 259 3.07 -6.84 4.20
N PHE A 260 2.78 -5.95 5.14
CA PHE A 260 3.75 -5.47 6.10
C PHE A 260 3.23 -5.65 7.53
N GLU A 261 4.08 -6.18 8.39
CA GLU A 261 3.83 -6.36 9.80
C GLU A 261 4.85 -5.62 10.67
N GLY A 262 4.40 -4.92 11.71
CA GLY A 262 5.28 -4.26 12.69
C GLY A 262 4.92 -2.80 12.92
N THR A 263 5.93 -1.94 13.04
CA THR A 263 5.73 -0.52 13.35
C THR A 263 6.05 0.35 12.14
N GLY A 264 5.11 1.23 11.78
CA GLY A 264 5.34 2.27 10.77
C GLY A 264 5.11 3.65 11.36
N ALA A 265 6.05 4.57 11.18
CA ALA A 265 5.94 5.93 11.66
C ALA A 265 6.36 6.94 10.59
N SER A 266 5.79 8.14 10.67
CA SER A 266 6.29 9.29 9.92
C SER A 266 6.39 10.52 10.80
N ASP A 267 6.96 11.59 10.25
CA ASP A 267 7.11 12.84 10.99
C ASP A 267 5.73 13.39 11.41
N PRO A 268 5.54 13.78 12.69
CA PRO A 268 4.22 14.21 13.18
C PRO A 268 3.77 15.57 12.62
N VAL A 269 4.69 16.38 12.11
CA VAL A 269 4.40 17.73 11.60
C VAL A 269 4.29 17.73 10.08
N GLY A 270 5.27 17.17 9.38
CA GLY A 270 5.38 17.14 7.93
C GLY A 270 4.91 15.84 7.27
N GLY A 271 4.93 14.73 8.00
CA GLY A 271 4.66 13.40 7.45
C GLY A 271 3.20 13.14 7.15
N LEU A 272 2.89 12.33 6.15
CA LEU A 272 1.53 11.98 5.76
C LEU A 272 0.93 10.88 6.64
N SER A 273 1.60 9.71 6.70
CA SER A 273 1.11 8.55 7.44
C SER A 273 2.21 7.54 7.76
N GLY A 274 2.05 6.75 8.82
CA GLY A 274 2.99 5.68 9.14
C GLY A 274 2.99 4.56 8.09
N ALA A 275 1.83 4.30 7.49
CA ALA A 275 1.66 3.35 6.39
C ALA A 275 0.71 3.88 5.32
N ASN A 276 1.08 3.71 4.05
CA ASN A 276 0.37 4.30 2.91
C ASN A 276 0.27 3.33 1.74
N PHE A 277 -0.94 2.99 1.33
CA PHE A 277 -1.20 2.42 0.01
C PHE A 277 -1.56 3.55 -0.95
N HIS A 278 -0.90 3.59 -2.10
CA HIS A 278 -1.30 4.40 -3.25
C HIS A 278 -2.37 3.69 -4.08
N GLY A 279 -3.01 4.43 -4.99
CA GLY A 279 -4.15 3.97 -5.77
C GLY A 279 -3.93 2.73 -6.64
N ASN A 280 -2.68 2.37 -6.95
CA ASN A 280 -2.34 1.16 -7.68
C ASN A 280 -1.98 -0.02 -6.77
N THR A 281 -2.68 -0.21 -5.66
CA THR A 281 -2.44 -1.32 -4.73
C THR A 281 -3.70 -2.15 -4.54
N GLU A 282 -3.58 -3.48 -4.65
CA GLU A 282 -4.68 -4.40 -4.39
C GLU A 282 -4.25 -5.60 -3.54
N TYR A 283 -5.21 -6.25 -2.86
CA TYR A 283 -4.99 -7.52 -2.13
C TYR A 283 -3.86 -7.43 -1.08
N SER A 284 -3.69 -6.27 -0.45
CA SER A 284 -2.53 -5.94 0.39
C SER A 284 -2.96 -5.64 1.82
N SER A 285 -2.07 -5.83 2.81
CA SER A 285 -2.43 -5.59 4.21
C SER A 285 -1.33 -4.96 5.06
N TYR A 286 -1.74 -4.14 6.03
CA TYR A 286 -0.92 -3.67 7.13
C TYR A 286 -1.34 -4.32 8.46
N ARG A 287 -0.38 -4.78 9.28
CA ARG A 287 -0.65 -5.27 10.65
C ARG A 287 0.35 -4.69 11.66
N GLY A 288 -0.11 -4.09 12.75
CA GLY A 288 0.75 -3.60 13.84
C GLY A 288 0.43 -2.18 14.31
N THR A 289 1.45 -1.39 14.63
CA THR A 289 1.29 -0.03 15.18
C THR A 289 1.73 1.04 14.18
N PHE A 290 0.83 1.97 13.86
CA PHE A 290 1.05 2.99 12.86
C PHE A 290 0.91 4.39 13.46
N ARG A 291 2.05 5.09 13.60
CA ARG A 291 2.11 6.47 14.08
C ARG A 291 1.95 7.43 12.90
N ASN A 292 1.21 8.51 13.15
CA ASN A 292 0.68 9.43 12.15
C ASN A 292 -0.42 8.81 11.24
N GLY A 293 -1.05 7.72 11.70
CA GLY A 293 -2.19 7.09 11.04
C GLY A 293 -1.82 6.22 9.83
N VAL A 294 -2.86 5.80 9.10
CA VAL A 294 -2.77 4.95 7.91
C VAL A 294 -3.56 5.55 6.74
N THR A 295 -2.99 5.46 5.54
CA THR A 295 -3.68 5.78 4.28
C THR A 295 -3.93 4.51 3.49
N LEU A 296 -5.19 4.24 3.16
CA LEU A 296 -5.63 3.12 2.33
C LEU A 296 -6.11 3.64 0.98
N ALA A 297 -5.68 3.00 -0.09
CA ALA A 297 -6.13 3.31 -1.45
C ALA A 297 -6.32 2.04 -2.25
N GLY A 298 -6.65 2.19 -3.53
CA GLY A 298 -6.80 1.06 -4.43
C GLY A 298 -8.07 0.25 -4.15
N ASN A 299 -7.95 -1.07 -3.95
CA ASN A 299 -9.07 -1.97 -3.67
C ASN A 299 -8.62 -3.25 -2.96
N LYS A 300 -9.50 -3.92 -2.20
CA LYS A 300 -9.24 -5.19 -1.51
C LYS A 300 -8.05 -5.14 -0.56
N ASN A 301 -7.96 -4.04 0.20
CA ASN A 301 -6.84 -3.81 1.10
C ASN A 301 -7.29 -3.79 2.56
N GLU A 302 -6.40 -4.23 3.45
CA GLU A 302 -6.70 -4.38 4.86
C GLU A 302 -5.70 -3.63 5.76
N ALA A 303 -6.15 -3.22 6.94
CA ALA A 303 -5.29 -2.68 7.98
C ALA A 303 -5.76 -3.13 9.37
N HIS A 304 -4.84 -3.64 10.18
CA HIS A 304 -5.15 -4.18 11.51
C HIS A 304 -4.15 -3.69 12.56
N GLY A 305 -4.66 -3.28 13.72
CA GLY A 305 -3.82 -2.97 14.88
C GLY A 305 -4.10 -1.61 15.49
N GLU A 306 -3.06 -0.89 15.89
CA GLU A 306 -3.18 0.41 16.53
C GLU A 306 -2.80 1.54 15.57
N PHE A 307 -3.71 2.50 15.39
CA PHE A 307 -3.52 3.65 14.53
C PHE A 307 -3.52 4.91 15.38
N ILE A 308 -2.42 5.66 15.36
CA ILE A 308 -2.26 6.88 16.15
C ILE A 308 -2.12 8.04 15.18
N GLY A 309 -3.13 8.91 15.10
CA GLY A 309 -3.14 10.07 14.21
C GLY A 309 -2.04 11.08 14.55
N GLY A 310 -1.61 11.84 13.56
CA GLY A 310 -0.79 13.03 13.78
C GLY A 310 -1.60 14.19 14.35
N SER A 311 -0.90 15.19 14.88
CA SER A 311 -1.52 16.41 15.40
C SER A 311 -2.40 17.08 14.34
N GLY A 312 -3.70 17.25 14.62
CA GLY A 312 -4.66 17.87 13.70
C GLY A 312 -5.00 17.06 12.43
N ARG A 313 -4.66 15.76 12.40
CA ARG A 313 -4.82 14.90 11.20
C ARG A 313 -5.76 13.72 11.46
N SER A 314 -6.33 13.21 10.37
CA SER A 314 -7.12 11.98 10.40
C SER A 314 -6.25 10.79 10.78
N VAL A 315 -6.83 9.84 11.52
CA VAL A 315 -6.16 8.61 11.94
C VAL A 315 -6.17 7.57 10.82
N ILE A 316 -7.30 7.47 10.13
CA ILE A 316 -7.48 6.60 8.96
C ILE A 316 -7.92 7.47 7.80
N ARG A 317 -7.20 7.38 6.68
CA ARG A 317 -7.53 8.08 5.45
C ARG A 317 -7.74 7.09 4.32
N PHE A 318 -8.76 7.35 3.51
CA PHE A 318 -8.94 6.69 2.22
C PHE A 318 -8.59 7.67 1.10
N GLY A 319 -7.84 7.22 0.10
CA GLY A 319 -7.46 8.02 -1.08
C GLY A 319 -7.45 7.16 -2.33
N GLU A 320 -7.48 7.77 -3.51
CA GLU A 320 -7.24 7.10 -4.80
C GLU A 320 -7.93 5.74 -4.99
N MET A 321 -9.16 5.59 -4.51
CA MET A 321 -9.86 4.30 -4.49
C MET A 321 -10.40 3.97 -5.88
N HIS A 322 -10.11 2.76 -6.37
CA HIS A 322 -10.77 2.22 -7.57
C HIS A 322 -11.68 1.02 -7.24
N GLY A 323 -11.86 0.69 -5.98
CA GLY A 323 -12.94 -0.17 -5.50
C GLY A 323 -13.33 0.15 -4.06
N HIS A 324 -14.20 -0.66 -3.47
CA HIS A 324 -14.79 -0.39 -2.16
C HIS A 324 -14.62 -1.53 -1.15
N GLU A 325 -13.77 -2.51 -1.45
CA GLU A 325 -13.51 -3.63 -0.57
C GLU A 325 -12.32 -3.32 0.35
N PHE A 326 -12.59 -3.00 1.61
CA PHE A 326 -11.57 -2.70 2.60
C PHE A 326 -11.95 -3.31 3.94
N ARG A 327 -10.94 -3.69 4.74
CA ARG A 327 -11.16 -4.14 6.12
C ARG A 327 -10.22 -3.42 7.05
N VAL A 328 -10.75 -2.69 8.01
CA VAL A 328 -9.96 -2.00 9.02
C VAL A 328 -10.40 -2.45 10.40
N SER A 329 -9.47 -2.95 11.23
CA SER A 329 -9.80 -3.34 12.59
C SER A 329 -8.74 -2.98 13.63
N GLY A 330 -9.18 -2.73 14.87
CA GLY A 330 -8.30 -2.45 16.01
C GLY A 330 -8.62 -1.12 16.70
N VAL A 331 -7.59 -0.36 17.08
CA VAL A 331 -7.74 0.87 17.89
C VAL A 331 -7.32 2.08 17.08
N ALA A 332 -8.17 3.11 17.02
CA ALA A 332 -7.82 4.40 16.40
C ALA A 332 -7.80 5.51 17.46
N ARG A 333 -6.67 6.21 17.55
CA ARG A 333 -6.44 7.31 18.50
C ARG A 333 -6.14 8.60 17.76
N THR A 334 -6.87 9.68 18.03
CA THR A 334 -6.38 11.01 17.66
C THR A 334 -5.31 11.47 18.65
N ASN A 335 -4.50 12.46 18.26
CA ASN A 335 -3.46 13.00 19.13
C ASN A 335 -3.25 14.48 18.85
N GLY A 336 -2.79 15.23 19.85
CA GLY A 336 -2.37 16.63 19.71
C GLY A 336 -3.53 17.61 19.47
N ALA A 337 -3.41 18.40 18.40
CA ALA A 337 -4.37 19.44 18.06
C ALA A 337 -5.67 18.88 17.47
N ASP A 338 -6.75 19.66 17.61
CA ASP A 338 -8.05 19.36 17.01
C ASP A 338 -7.97 19.21 15.49
N LEU A 339 -8.75 18.27 14.98
CA LEU A 339 -8.91 18.08 13.55
C LEU A 339 -9.72 19.26 12.99
N LYS A 340 -9.17 19.83 11.91
CA LYS A 340 -9.87 20.20 10.69
C LYS A 340 -11.41 20.03 10.72
N ILE A 341 -12.23 21.09 10.76
CA ILE A 341 -13.69 20.95 10.59
C ILE A 341 -14.11 20.50 9.18
N GLN A 342 -13.19 20.03 8.35
CA GLN A 342 -13.45 19.37 7.07
C GLN A 342 -12.97 17.92 7.08
N HIS A 343 -12.34 17.48 8.17
CA HIS A 343 -11.79 16.14 8.36
C HIS A 343 -12.60 15.40 9.43
N GLY A 344 -12.47 14.07 9.43
CA GLY A 344 -12.92 13.23 10.53
C GLY A 344 -11.76 12.34 10.97
N ALA A 345 -11.89 11.68 12.12
CA ALA A 345 -10.92 10.68 12.56
C ALA A 345 -10.72 9.60 11.48
N ILE A 346 -11.80 9.26 10.79
CA ILE A 346 -11.83 8.43 9.57
C ILE A 346 -12.29 9.33 8.42
N HIS A 347 -11.43 9.49 7.40
CA HIS A 347 -11.62 10.49 6.37
C HIS A 347 -11.53 9.94 4.94
N GLN A 348 -12.51 10.31 4.11
CA GLN A 348 -12.63 9.83 2.75
C GLN A 348 -13.16 10.95 1.81
N PRO A 349 -12.26 11.71 1.18
CA PRO A 349 -12.61 12.93 0.44
C PRO A 349 -13.15 12.68 -0.97
N ASP A 350 -12.73 11.60 -1.65
CA ASP A 350 -12.98 11.37 -3.08
C ASP A 350 -13.65 10.00 -3.35
N TYR A 351 -14.69 9.70 -2.60
CA TYR A 351 -15.32 8.38 -2.71
C TYR A 351 -16.04 8.18 -4.03
N GLY A 352 -15.63 7.16 -4.79
CA GLY A 352 -16.37 6.68 -5.97
C GLY A 352 -15.97 7.34 -7.29
N MET A 353 -15.05 8.32 -7.31
CA MET A 353 -14.73 9.09 -8.52
C MET A 353 -14.20 8.21 -9.67
N HIS A 354 -13.42 7.17 -9.35
CA HIS A 354 -12.79 6.26 -10.31
C HIS A 354 -13.01 4.79 -9.95
N ALA A 355 -14.12 4.48 -9.26
CA ALA A 355 -14.42 3.12 -8.83
C ALA A 355 -14.71 2.20 -10.03
N ARG A 356 -13.86 1.20 -10.22
CA ARG A 356 -14.01 0.07 -11.15
C ARG A 356 -14.83 -1.06 -10.52
N TYR A 357 -14.68 -1.23 -9.20
CA TYR A 357 -15.29 -2.31 -8.44
C TYR A 357 -16.23 -1.75 -7.37
N GLY A 358 -17.30 -2.49 -7.07
CA GLY A 358 -18.05 -2.30 -5.83
C GLY A 358 -17.28 -2.85 -4.63
N GLY A 359 -18.03 -3.30 -3.63
CA GLY A 359 -17.47 -4.03 -2.50
C GLY A 359 -17.91 -3.49 -1.16
N ARG A 360 -17.37 -4.11 -0.10
CA ARG A 360 -17.71 -3.80 1.28
C ARG A 360 -16.51 -3.25 2.03
N THR A 361 -16.64 -2.04 2.55
CA THR A 361 -15.70 -1.45 3.50
C THR A 361 -16.18 -1.78 4.90
N VAL A 362 -15.44 -2.59 5.64
CA VAL A 362 -15.73 -2.97 7.02
C VAL A 362 -14.81 -2.19 7.96
N LEU A 363 -15.41 -1.43 8.88
CA LEU A 363 -14.70 -0.72 9.94
C LEU A 363 -15.09 -1.33 11.30
N ASP A 364 -14.13 -2.00 11.94
CA ASP A 364 -14.29 -2.69 13.24
C ASP A 364 -13.32 -2.11 14.28
N LEU A 365 -13.72 -1.00 14.89
CA LEU A 365 -12.80 -0.10 15.59
C LEU A 365 -13.24 0.28 17.00
N GLN A 366 -12.28 0.26 17.91
CA GLN A 366 -12.32 1.02 19.15
C GLN A 366 -11.75 2.43 18.92
N LEU A 367 -12.48 3.46 19.32
CA LEU A 367 -12.20 4.85 18.98
C LEU A 367 -11.88 5.68 20.24
N HIS A 368 -10.70 6.28 20.25
CA HIS A 368 -10.27 7.31 21.20
C HIS A 368 -10.00 8.60 20.42
N VAL A 369 -11.06 9.36 20.13
CA VAL A 369 -11.04 10.42 19.12
C VAL A 369 -11.38 11.79 19.71
N ALA A 370 -10.77 12.11 20.86
CA ALA A 370 -10.99 13.35 21.60
C ALA A 370 -10.75 14.64 20.79
N GLN A 371 -9.92 14.60 19.75
CA GLN A 371 -9.59 15.76 18.90
C GLN A 371 -10.46 15.84 17.65
N ALA A 372 -11.38 14.91 17.43
CA ALA A 372 -12.18 14.84 16.21
C ALA A 372 -13.61 15.32 16.45
N THR A 373 -13.91 16.53 15.99
CA THR A 373 -15.31 17.01 15.92
C THR A 373 -16.19 16.17 15.00
N ARG A 374 -15.60 15.27 14.20
CA ARG A 374 -16.30 14.27 13.40
C ARG A 374 -15.61 12.92 13.42
N ILE A 375 -16.38 11.85 13.64
CA ILE A 375 -15.80 10.51 13.64
C ILE A 375 -15.57 10.04 12.21
N ILE A 376 -16.63 9.98 11.41
CA ILE A 376 -16.57 9.59 10.00
C ILE A 376 -16.93 10.79 9.12
N TRP A 377 -16.00 11.16 8.24
CA TRP A 377 -16.22 12.16 7.20
C TRP A 377 -16.10 11.56 5.81
N TRP A 378 -17.23 11.44 5.12
CA TRP A 378 -17.33 10.73 3.86
C TRP A 378 -18.02 11.57 2.81
N ARG A 379 -17.30 11.85 1.72
CA ARG A 379 -17.82 12.63 0.59
C ARG A 379 -17.88 11.78 -0.67
N PRO A 380 -19.04 11.16 -0.98
CA PRO A 380 -19.28 10.59 -2.30
C PRO A 380 -19.15 11.69 -3.38
N GLN A 381 -18.24 11.45 -4.31
CA GLN A 381 -18.06 12.22 -5.54
C GLN A 381 -18.29 11.30 -6.72
N LYS A 382 -19.37 11.51 -7.48
CA LYS A 382 -19.69 10.74 -8.70
C LYS A 382 -19.75 9.22 -8.47
N LEU A 383 -20.21 8.75 -7.31
CA LEU A 383 -20.38 7.32 -7.07
C LEU A 383 -21.31 6.71 -8.13
N SER A 384 -20.75 5.85 -8.95
CA SER A 384 -21.44 5.13 -10.04
C SER A 384 -21.83 3.69 -9.65
N ARG A 385 -21.27 3.19 -8.54
CA ARG A 385 -21.44 1.82 -8.06
C ARG A 385 -22.52 1.75 -6.97
N ALA A 386 -23.62 1.07 -7.26
CA ALA A 386 -24.71 0.83 -6.29
C ALA A 386 -24.40 -0.32 -5.31
N ASP A 387 -23.42 -1.14 -5.63
CA ASP A 387 -22.96 -2.31 -4.86
C ASP A 387 -21.86 -1.95 -3.83
N ALA A 388 -21.75 -0.68 -3.46
CA ALA A 388 -20.80 -0.20 -2.47
C ALA A 388 -21.44 -0.16 -1.08
N VAL A 389 -20.87 -0.89 -0.13
CA VAL A 389 -21.40 -1.04 1.24
C VAL A 389 -20.37 -0.56 2.25
N LEU A 390 -20.81 0.29 3.18
CA LEU A 390 -20.09 0.58 4.41
C LEU A 390 -20.68 -0.24 5.56
N GLU A 391 -19.89 -1.12 6.14
CA GLU A 391 -20.25 -1.85 7.37
C GLU A 391 -19.50 -1.24 8.56
N LEU A 392 -20.24 -0.86 9.60
CA LEU A 392 -19.68 -0.25 10.82
C LEU A 392 -19.91 -1.11 12.06
N ARG A 393 -18.83 -1.35 12.80
CA ARG A 393 -18.76 -1.92 14.14
C ARG A 393 -17.87 -1.03 14.98
N LEU A 394 -18.45 -0.13 15.77
CA LEU A 394 -17.70 0.92 16.44
C LEU A 394 -17.96 0.91 17.95
N ASP A 395 -16.87 1.00 18.72
CA ASP A 395 -16.87 1.23 20.17
C ASP A 395 -16.21 2.59 20.44
N ILE A 396 -17.03 3.61 20.71
CA ILE A 396 -16.56 4.97 20.99
C ILE A 396 -16.29 5.10 22.48
N VAL A 397 -15.00 5.07 22.84
CA VAL A 397 -14.54 5.17 24.22
C VAL A 397 -14.33 6.62 24.64
N GLU A 398 -13.82 7.43 23.72
CA GLU A 398 -13.57 8.85 23.96
C GLU A 398 -13.88 9.65 22.70
N ALA A 399 -14.60 10.76 22.84
CA ALA A 399 -14.96 11.62 21.72
C ALA A 399 -14.86 13.11 22.07
N HIS A 400 -14.66 13.94 21.05
CA HIS A 400 -14.68 15.39 21.22
C HIS A 400 -16.05 15.86 21.77
N PRO A 401 -16.13 16.86 22.67
CA PRO A 401 -17.40 17.32 23.27
C PRO A 401 -18.47 17.75 22.25
N THR A 402 -18.05 18.21 21.07
CA THR A 402 -18.93 18.65 19.98
C THR A 402 -19.05 17.65 18.82
N THR A 403 -18.71 16.38 19.05
CA THR A 403 -18.63 15.35 18.00
C THR A 403 -19.92 15.16 17.22
N ARG A 404 -19.77 15.03 15.90
CA ARG A 404 -20.81 14.56 14.96
C ARG A 404 -20.39 13.19 14.43
N PHE A 405 -21.25 12.19 14.52
CA PHE A 405 -20.84 10.80 14.26
C PHE A 405 -20.53 10.53 12.78
N MET A 406 -21.47 10.88 11.90
CA MET A 406 -21.31 10.66 10.47
C MET A 406 -21.78 11.88 9.72
N ALA A 407 -20.98 12.26 8.72
CA ALA A 407 -21.40 13.18 7.69
C ALA A 407 -21.18 12.56 6.32
N LEU A 408 -22.26 12.02 5.77
CA LEU A 408 -22.33 11.66 4.35
C LEU A 408 -22.87 12.87 3.60
N ARG A 409 -21.97 13.63 2.96
CA ARG A 409 -22.35 14.77 2.13
C ARG A 409 -22.16 14.41 0.67
N ARG A 410 -23.21 14.40 -0.13
CA ARG A 410 -23.02 14.47 -1.58
C ARG A 410 -22.34 15.80 -1.93
N GLN A 411 -21.24 15.72 -2.69
CA GLN A 411 -20.58 16.89 -3.23
C GLN A 411 -20.94 17.04 -4.71
N GLY A 412 -21.86 17.97 -5.00
CA GLY A 412 -22.29 18.32 -6.36
C GLY A 412 -23.43 17.47 -6.93
N SER A 413 -23.90 17.84 -8.13
CA SER A 413 -25.09 17.26 -8.79
C SER A 413 -24.82 15.97 -9.58
N LYS A 414 -23.58 15.46 -9.66
CA LYS A 414 -23.20 14.31 -10.51
C LYS A 414 -22.99 13.03 -9.68
N GLY A 415 -23.65 11.93 -10.08
CA GLY A 415 -23.67 10.62 -9.39
C GLY A 415 -25.09 10.25 -8.96
N ARG A 416 -25.55 9.03 -9.26
CA ARG A 416 -26.91 8.56 -8.93
C ARG A 416 -26.96 7.59 -7.74
N ALA A 417 -25.82 7.06 -7.32
CA ALA A 417 -25.75 6.06 -6.25
C ALA A 417 -25.25 6.69 -4.94
N PHE A 418 -25.83 6.24 -3.84
CA PHE A 418 -25.30 6.41 -2.49
C PHE A 418 -24.86 5.04 -1.98
N PRO A 419 -23.79 4.97 -1.16
CA PRO A 419 -23.43 3.71 -0.54
C PRO A 419 -24.56 3.27 0.40
N SER A 420 -24.78 1.96 0.47
CA SER A 420 -25.52 1.39 1.59
C SER A 420 -24.66 1.50 2.85
N VAL A 421 -25.22 1.97 3.95
CA VAL A 421 -24.56 1.98 5.26
C VAL A 421 -25.24 0.96 6.15
N GLU A 422 -24.50 -0.05 6.53
CA GLU A 422 -24.90 -1.10 7.46
C GLU A 422 -24.30 -0.84 8.84
N LEU A 423 -25.15 -0.43 9.79
CA LEU A 423 -24.79 -0.33 11.19
C LEU A 423 -24.99 -1.69 11.85
N ARG A 424 -23.89 -2.41 12.07
CA ARG A 424 -23.92 -3.75 12.70
C ARG A 424 -23.76 -3.66 14.20
N GLN A 425 -22.82 -2.83 14.67
CA GLN A 425 -22.60 -2.56 16.09
C GLN A 425 -22.24 -1.09 16.30
N PHE A 426 -22.82 -0.50 17.34
CA PHE A 426 -22.56 0.87 17.73
C PHE A 426 -22.68 1.00 19.24
N VAL A 427 -21.55 1.16 19.92
CA VAL A 427 -21.47 1.34 21.38
C VAL A 427 -20.86 2.72 21.65
N LEU A 428 -21.58 3.55 22.41
CA LEU A 428 -21.09 4.83 22.92
C LEU A 428 -20.88 4.71 24.42
N ARG A 429 -19.63 4.81 24.88
CA ARG A 429 -19.28 4.79 26.31
C ARG A 429 -19.06 6.18 26.90
N ASP A 430 -18.77 7.16 26.05
CA ASP A 430 -18.60 8.56 26.47
C ASP A 430 -19.99 9.22 26.63
N ASP A 431 -20.47 9.28 27.87
CA ASP A 431 -21.77 9.85 28.26
C ASP A 431 -21.83 11.37 28.15
N ARG A 432 -20.68 12.03 27.96
CA ARG A 432 -20.56 13.48 27.86
C ARG A 432 -20.93 14.02 26.49
N VAL A 433 -21.08 13.17 25.47
CA VAL A 433 -21.11 13.60 24.06
C VAL A 433 -22.47 13.37 23.40
N PRO A 434 -23.26 14.42 23.11
CA PRO A 434 -24.48 14.29 22.34
C PRO A 434 -24.15 14.02 20.86
N ILE A 435 -24.20 12.75 20.46
CA ILE A 435 -23.90 12.35 19.08
C ILE A 435 -24.94 12.86 18.10
N ARG A 436 -24.53 13.77 17.20
CA ARG A 436 -25.36 14.24 16.08
C ARG A 436 -25.11 13.42 14.82
N TRP A 437 -26.19 12.97 14.19
CA TRP A 437 -26.17 12.26 12.91
C TRP A 437 -26.49 13.20 11.77
N TRP A 438 -25.68 13.17 10.71
CA TRP A 438 -25.97 13.89 9.47
C TRP A 438 -25.74 12.99 8.27
N VAL A 439 -26.81 12.46 7.72
CA VAL A 439 -26.79 11.52 6.60
C VAL A 439 -27.67 12.11 5.51
N ASP A 440 -27.15 12.12 4.28
CA ASP A 440 -27.90 12.53 3.09
C ASP A 440 -29.19 11.71 2.95
N SER A 441 -30.29 12.34 2.52
CA SER A 441 -31.63 11.71 2.47
C SER A 441 -31.68 10.46 1.60
N ASP A 442 -30.79 10.38 0.61
CA ASP A 442 -30.73 9.29 -0.37
C ASP A 442 -29.85 8.11 0.12
N THR A 443 -29.17 8.24 1.26
CA THR A 443 -28.38 7.14 1.84
C THR A 443 -29.28 6.07 2.43
N ARG A 444 -29.11 4.83 1.97
CA ARG A 444 -29.80 3.68 2.55
C ARG A 444 -29.12 3.28 3.87
N LEU A 445 -29.82 3.45 4.98
CA LEU A 445 -29.39 2.95 6.29
C LEU A 445 -30.02 1.59 6.55
N GLY A 446 -29.22 0.59 6.87
CA GLY A 446 -29.66 -0.77 7.20
C GLY A 446 -28.88 -1.39 8.36
N GLY A 447 -29.27 -2.59 8.76
CA GLY A 447 -28.63 -3.36 9.83
C GLY A 447 -29.39 -3.34 11.16
N PRO A 448 -29.10 -4.30 12.07
CA PRO A 448 -29.84 -4.47 13.32
C PRO A 448 -29.70 -3.26 14.26
N ALA A 449 -28.58 -2.53 14.19
CA ALA A 449 -28.39 -1.33 15.01
C ALA A 449 -28.99 -0.05 14.36
N ALA A 450 -29.48 -0.12 13.12
CA ALA A 450 -30.04 1.05 12.45
C ALA A 450 -31.32 1.56 13.12
N ALA A 451 -32.15 0.67 13.66
CA ALA A 451 -33.36 1.05 14.40
C ALA A 451 -33.00 1.86 15.67
N ASN A 452 -31.93 1.47 16.37
CA ASN A 452 -31.42 2.19 17.55
C ASN A 452 -30.77 3.53 17.20
N ALA A 453 -30.06 3.61 16.07
CA ALA A 453 -29.53 4.87 15.56
C ALA A 453 -30.64 5.83 15.10
N LEU A 454 -31.71 5.30 14.49
CA LEU A 454 -32.89 6.06 14.06
C LEU A 454 -33.77 6.50 15.24
N SER A 455 -33.90 5.69 16.30
CA SER A 455 -34.59 6.09 17.53
C SER A 455 -33.81 7.17 18.29
N ALA A 456 -32.47 7.08 18.35
CA ALA A 456 -31.62 8.16 18.84
C ALA A 456 -31.77 9.44 17.98
N LYS A 457 -31.86 9.32 16.65
CA LYS A 457 -32.16 10.44 15.75
C LYS A 457 -33.51 11.10 16.09
N ARG A 458 -34.56 10.32 16.35
CA ARG A 458 -35.89 10.84 16.75
C ARG A 458 -35.86 11.50 18.14
N ALA A 459 -35.19 10.90 19.11
CA ALA A 459 -35.02 11.48 20.45
C ALA A 459 -34.27 12.82 20.41
N ILE A 460 -33.23 12.94 19.57
CA ILE A 460 -32.46 14.18 19.40
C ILE A 460 -33.26 15.25 18.65
N ILE A 461 -34.03 14.90 17.61
CA ILE A 461 -34.92 15.84 16.92
C ILE A 461 -36.00 16.37 17.88
N SER A 462 -36.59 15.50 18.72
CA SER A 462 -37.60 15.92 19.70
C SER A 462 -37.04 16.86 20.77
N ARG A 463 -35.81 16.65 21.24
CA ARG A 463 -35.14 17.57 22.17
C ARG A 463 -34.75 18.88 21.50
N ALA A 464 -34.26 18.87 20.26
CA ALA A 464 -33.92 20.10 19.53
C ALA A 464 -35.15 20.97 19.18
N GLN A 465 -36.34 20.36 19.11
CA GLN A 465 -37.61 21.08 18.96
C GLN A 465 -38.17 21.60 20.29
N ALA A 466 -37.83 20.97 21.43
CA ALA A 466 -38.22 21.44 22.77
C ALA A 466 -37.33 22.58 23.32
N TYR A 467 -36.23 22.91 22.63
CA TYR A 467 -35.31 24.03 22.94
C TYR A 467 -35.41 25.19 21.93
N LYS A 468 -36.44 25.18 21.07
CA LYS A 468 -36.93 26.34 20.32
C LYS A 468 -38.27 26.75 20.89
#